data_AF-A0A0P1B1K9-F1
#
_entry.id   AF-A0A0P1B1K9-F1
#
_cell.length_a   1.000
_cell.length_b   1.000
_cell.length_c   1.000
_cell.angle_alpha   90.00
_cell.angle_beta   90.00
_cell.angle_gamma   90.00
#
_symmetry.space_group_name_H-M   'P 1'
#
loop_
_entity.id
_entity.type
_entity.pdbx_description
1 polymer ?
#
loop_
_entity_poly.entity_id
_entity_poly.type
_entity_poly.pdbx_seq_one_letter_code
_entity_poly.pdbx_strand_id
1 'polypeptide(L)' 'MGKACRDMAEALRDCMMQGECMADGTKTLKECLHDRAYLYECKEYRLAYFECKRGQLDMRQRIRGPKGGMSKSASGTN' A
#
# COMPACT_ATOMS: atom_id res chain seq x y z
N MET A 1 -9.64 10.94 3.56
CA MET A 1 -8.38 10.21 3.86
C MET A 1 -7.21 11.06 3.41
N GLY A 2 -6.20 11.29 4.26
CA GLY A 2 -5.02 12.08 3.91
C GLY A 2 -4.20 11.42 2.79
N LYS A 3 -3.59 12.22 1.92
CA LYS A 3 -2.83 11.76 0.72
C LYS A 3 -1.55 10.97 1.05
N ALA A 4 -1.15 10.93 2.32
CA ALA A 4 0.16 10.46 2.78
C ALA A 4 0.49 8.96 2.55
N CYS A 5 -0.46 8.13 2.12
CA CYS A 5 -0.20 6.72 1.74
C CYS A 5 -0.88 6.33 0.42
N ARG A 6 -1.24 7.30 -0.42
CA ARG A 6 -1.99 7.01 -1.64
C ARG A 6 -1.18 6.10 -2.56
N ASP A 7 0.09 6.41 -2.77
CA ASP A 7 0.93 5.68 -3.71
C ASP A 7 1.16 4.23 -3.26
N MET A 8 1.33 3.99 -1.96
CA MET A 8 1.41 2.64 -1.38
C MET A 8 0.08 1.88 -1.48
N ALA A 9 -1.05 2.59 -1.36
CA ALA A 9 -2.38 2.00 -1.51
C ALA A 9 -2.67 1.63 -2.97
N GLU A 10 -2.21 2.45 -3.92
CA GLU A 10 -2.30 2.19 -5.36
C GLU A 10 -1.43 0.99 -5.75
N ALA A 11 -0.15 0.98 -5.34
CA ALA A 11 0.74 -0.16 -5.61
C ALA A 11 0.20 -1.49 -5.03
N LEU A 12 -0.37 -1.45 -3.82
CA LEU A 12 -1.02 -2.62 -3.22
C LEU A 12 -2.28 -3.04 -3.98
N ARG A 13 -3.09 -2.09 -4.44
CA ARG A 13 -4.27 -2.38 -5.28
C ARG A 13 -3.86 -3.05 -6.58
N ASP A 14 -2.84 -2.51 -7.25
CA ASP A 14 -2.37 -3.03 -8.54
C ASP A 14 -1.87 -4.47 -8.39
N CYS A 15 -1.14 -4.78 -7.32
CA CYS A 15 -0.75 -6.16 -7.01
C CYS A 15 -1.97 -7.08 -6.79
N MET A 16 -3.00 -6.62 -6.08
CA MET A 16 -4.23 -7.40 -5.83
C MET A 16 -5.09 -7.60 -7.09
N MET A 17 -5.01 -6.68 -8.06
CA MET A 17 -5.63 -6.85 -9.39
C MET A 17 -4.88 -7.89 -10.21
N GLN A 18 -3.53 -7.89 -10.15
CA GLN A 18 -2.69 -8.88 -10.83
C GLN A 18 -2.89 -10.30 -10.27
N GLY A 19 -3.03 -10.43 -8.95
CA GLY A 19 -3.38 -11.68 -8.28
C GLY A 19 -4.86 -12.05 -8.40
N GLU A 20 -5.63 -11.49 -9.32
CA GLU A 20 -7.05 -11.82 -9.56
C GLU A 20 -8.03 -11.58 -8.38
N CYS A 21 -7.57 -11.15 -7.21
CA CYS A 21 -8.46 -10.95 -6.06
C CYS A 21 -9.52 -9.87 -6.30
N MET A 22 -9.13 -8.80 -6.99
CA MET A 22 -10.02 -7.67 -7.32
C MET A 22 -10.40 -7.63 -8.80
N ALA A 23 -9.97 -8.62 -9.60
CA ALA A 23 -10.08 -8.56 -11.06
C ALA A 23 -11.53 -8.55 -11.56
N ASP A 24 -12.45 -9.18 -10.84
CA ASP A 24 -13.88 -9.23 -11.14
C ASP A 24 -14.66 -8.01 -10.62
N GLY A 25 -14.00 -7.13 -9.85
CA GLY A 25 -14.61 -5.97 -9.22
C GLY A 25 -15.61 -6.30 -8.11
N THR A 26 -15.73 -7.56 -7.68
CA THR A 26 -16.68 -7.96 -6.63
C THR A 26 -16.11 -7.73 -5.24
N LYS A 27 -14.79 -7.88 -5.10
CA LYS A 27 -14.07 -7.70 -3.84
C LYS A 27 -13.41 -6.34 -3.77
N THR A 28 -13.55 -5.71 -2.62
CA THR A 28 -12.80 -4.52 -2.24
C THR A 28 -11.38 -4.88 -1.81
N LEU A 29 -10.47 -3.91 -1.86
CA LEU A 29 -9.10 -4.09 -1.35
C LEU A 29 -9.06 -4.57 0.11
N LYS A 30 -10.04 -4.15 0.92
CA LYS A 30 -10.16 -4.56 2.33
C LYS A 30 -10.49 -6.06 2.44
N GLU A 31 -11.39 -6.58 1.61
CA GLU A 31 -11.72 -7.99 1.58
C GLU A 31 -10.53 -8.83 1.11
N CYS A 32 -9.82 -8.36 0.08
CA CYS A 32 -8.60 -9.00 -0.41
C CYS A 32 -7.46 -9.05 0.61
N LEU A 33 -7.37 -8.04 1.49
CA LEU A 33 -6.39 -8.05 2.59
C LEU A 33 -6.66 -9.15 3.63
N HIS A 34 -7.92 -9.53 3.82
CA HIS A 34 -8.31 -10.60 4.73
C HIS A 34 -8.12 -12.00 4.14
N ASP A 35 -8.03 -12.10 2.81
CA ASP A 35 -7.78 -13.35 2.12
C ASP A 35 -6.32 -13.80 2.30
N ARG A 36 -6.14 -15.07 2.68
CA ARG A 36 -4.84 -15.69 2.92
C ARG A 36 -4.15 -16.13 1.63
N ALA A 37 -4.89 -16.34 0.54
CA ALA A 37 -4.32 -16.71 -0.76
C ALA A 37 -3.30 -15.66 -1.22
N TYR A 38 -3.65 -14.37 -1.08
CA TYR A 38 -2.86 -13.22 -1.55
C TYR A 38 -1.90 -12.65 -0.49
N LEU A 39 -1.68 -13.39 0.60
CA LEU A 39 -0.83 -12.93 1.70
C LEU A 39 0.65 -12.98 1.35
N TYR A 40 1.06 -13.94 0.51
CA TYR A 40 2.44 -14.11 0.08
C TYR A 40 2.77 -13.29 -1.18
N GLU A 41 1.88 -13.29 -2.16
CA GLU A 41 2.08 -12.60 -3.46
C GLU A 41 2.28 -11.10 -3.30
N CYS A 42 1.44 -10.44 -2.48
CA CYS A 42 1.51 -9.00 -2.24
C CYS A 42 2.14 -8.64 -0.88
N LYS A 43 2.99 -9.51 -0.30
CA LYS A 43 3.53 -9.34 1.05
C LYS A 43 4.28 -8.01 1.23
N GLU A 44 5.10 -7.63 0.26
CA GLU A 44 5.92 -6.41 0.33
C GLU A 44 5.05 -5.15 0.26
N TYR A 45 4.09 -5.10 -0.66
CA TYR A 45 3.15 -3.99 -0.78
C TYR A 45 2.24 -3.87 0.45
N ARG A 46 1.82 -5.01 1.03
CA ARG A 46 1.06 -5.04 2.29
C ARG A 46 1.89 -4.39 3.40
N LEU A 47 3.13 -4.83 3.58
CA LEU A 47 4.02 -4.29 4.61
C LEU A 47 4.22 -2.78 4.42
N ALA A 48 4.53 -2.32 3.22
CA ALA A 48 4.73 -0.90 2.92
C ALA A 48 3.48 -0.05 3.24
N TYR A 49 2.29 -0.53 2.85
CA TYR A 49 1.04 0.16 3.16
C TYR A 49 0.76 0.19 4.68
N PHE A 50 0.98 -0.92 5.38
CA PHE A 50 0.83 -1.00 6.84
C PHE A 50 1.80 -0.07 7.58
N GLU A 51 3.08 -0.05 7.18
CA GLU A 51 4.08 0.84 7.76
C GLU A 51 3.76 2.30 7.52
N CYS A 52 3.30 2.65 6.32
CA CYS A 52 2.85 3.99 6.01
C CYS A 52 1.67 4.43 6.90
N LYS A 53 0.64 3.58 7.03
CA LYS A 53 -0.52 3.85 7.90
C LYS A 53 -0.13 3.93 9.38
N ARG A 54 0.77 3.07 9.83
CA ARG A 54 1.32 3.10 11.19
C ARG A 54 2.12 4.39 11.44
N GLY A 55 2.94 4.82 10.48
CA GLY A 55 3.70 6.07 10.54
C GLY A 55 2.83 7.31 10.62
N GLN A 56 1.63 7.30 10.02
CA GLN A 56 0.66 8.38 10.20
C GLN A 56 0.14 8.48 11.64
N LEU A 57 0.04 7.37 12.37
CA LEU A 57 -0.42 7.36 13.77
C LEU A 57 0.74 7.60 14.75
N ASP A 58 1.97 7.26 14.37
CA ASP A 58 3.16 7.47 15.18
C ASP A 58 3.63 8.93 15.12
N MET A 59 3.40 9.67 16.21
CA MET A 59 3.81 11.07 16.35
C MET A 59 5.34 11.26 16.22
N ARG A 60 6.16 10.24 16.53
CA ARG A 60 7.62 10.32 16.36
C ARG A 60 8.04 10.42 14.90
N GLN A 61 7.33 9.75 14.00
CA GLN A 61 7.59 9.78 12.55
C GLN A 61 7.08 11.08 11.91
N ARG A 62 6.07 11.72 12.51
CA ARG A 62 5.61 13.06 12.07
C ARG A 62 6.65 14.16 12.28
N ILE A 63 7.43 14.09 13.38
CA ILE A 63 8.44 15.11 13.72
C ILE A 63 9.77 14.84 13.01
N ARG A 64 10.20 13.57 12.95
CA ARG A 64 11.52 13.19 12.42
C ARG A 64 11.53 12.85 10.92
N GLY A 65 10.35 12.79 10.30
CA GLY A 65 10.18 12.26 8.96
C GLY A 65 10.21 10.72 8.94
N PRO A 66 9.67 10.10 7.86
CA PRO A 66 9.62 8.65 7.73
C PRO A 66 11.03 8.05 7.62
N LYS A 67 11.31 7.02 8.41
CA LYS A 67 12.54 6.23 8.29
C LYS A 67 12.48 5.35 7.04
N GLY A 68 13.25 5.70 6.02
CA GLY A 68 13.45 4.86 4.82
C GLY A 68 12.19 4.76 3.95
N GLY A 69 11.84 5.85 3.26
CA GLY A 69 10.80 5.78 2.24
C GLY A 69 11.32 5.06 1.00
N MET A 70 10.65 3.97 0.58
CA MET A 70 10.67 3.54 -0.82
C MET A 70 10.06 4.69 -1.66
N SER A 71 10.89 5.68 -2.00
CA SER A 71 10.63 6.60 -3.10
C SER A 71 11.20 5.95 -4.36
N LYS A 72 10.43 5.07 -4.99
CA LYS A 72 10.60 4.82 -6.41
C LYS A 72 9.24 4.96 -7.08
N SER A 73 8.99 6.18 -7.54
CA SER A 73 8.36 6.45 -8.82
C SER A 73 8.97 7.73 -9.35
N ALA A 74 10.01 7.57 -10.17
CA ALA A 74 10.32 8.56 -11.17
C ALA A 74 9.15 8.56 -12.17
N SER A 75 8.23 9.51 -12.03
CA SER A 75 7.37 9.91 -13.15
C SER A 75 7.89 11.24 -13.66
N GLY A 76 8.71 11.15 -14.71
CA GLY A 76 9.16 12.31 -15.46
C GLY A 76 7.95 13.08 -16.00
N THR A 77 8.02 14.39 -15.81
CA THR A 77 7.22 15.42 -16.44
C THR A 77 7.39 15.41 -17.95
N ASN A 78 6.28 15.53 -18.67
CA ASN A 78 6.10 16.51 -19.75
C ASN A 78 4.66 17.00 -19.72
#